data_AF-A0A947Y0Y0-F1
#
_entry.id   AF-A0A947Y0Y0-F1
#
_cell.length_a   1.000
_cell.length_b   1.000
_cell.length_c   1.000
_cell.angle_alpha   90.00
_cell.angle_beta   90.00
_cell.angle_gamma   90.00
#
_symmetry.space_group_name_H-M   'P 1'
#
loop_
_entity.id
_entity.type
_entity.pdbx_description
1 polymer ?
#
loop_
_entity_poly.entity_id
_entity_poly.type
_entity_poly.pdbx_seq_one_letter_code
_entity_poly.pdbx_strand_id
1 'polypeptide(L)' 'MKAIKKIRPPRPPKPVDRMQNMKTFQPFGKTKWIRAHWRWDYDRHAWEWVLGHWSK' A
#
# COMPACT_ATOMS: atom_id res chain seq x y z
N MET A 1 -21.76 20.59 -3.73
CA MET A 1 -22.08 19.38 -2.93
C MET A 1 -20.76 18.74 -2.48
N LYS A 2 -20.43 18.78 -1.17
CA LYS A 2 -19.21 18.15 -0.64
C LYS A 2 -19.44 16.64 -0.63
N ALA A 3 -18.69 15.88 -1.44
CA ALA A 3 -18.74 14.42 -1.39
C ALA A 3 -18.44 13.97 0.04
N ILE A 4 -19.39 13.24 0.66
CA ILE A 4 -19.19 12.62 1.97
C ILE A 4 -17.98 11.70 1.82
N LYS A 5 -16.84 12.08 2.41
CA LYS A 5 -15.65 11.23 2.43
C LYS A 5 -16.07 9.94 3.11
N LYS A 6 -16.06 8.81 2.39
CA LYS A 6 -16.31 7.49 2.96
C LYS A 6 -15.44 7.36 4.22
N ILE A 7 -16.08 7.32 5.39
CA ILE A 7 -15.40 7.21 6.68
C ILE A 7 -14.86 5.78 6.73
N ARG A 8 -13.57 5.63 6.41
CA ARG A 8 -12.86 4.37 6.61
C ARG A 8 -12.42 4.32 8.07
N PRO A 9 -12.43 3.14 8.70
CA PRO A 9 -11.81 2.98 10.00
C PRO A 9 -10.34 3.47 9.96
N PRO A 10 -9.78 3.91 11.09
CA PRO A 10 -8.39 4.31 11.15
C PRO A 10 -7.48 3.17 10.68
N ARG A 11 -6.32 3.53 10.12
CA ARG A 11 -5.34 2.54 9.66
C ARG A 11 -4.75 1.80 10.87
N PRO A 12 -4.57 0.47 10.80
CA PRO A 12 -3.90 -0.27 11.86
C PRO A 12 -2.43 0.17 12.03
N PRO A 13 -1.79 -0.20 13.16
CA PRO A 13 -0.36 -0.02 13.34
C PRO A 13 0.42 -0.68 12.22
N LYS A 14 1.48 -0.01 11.74
CA LYS A 14 2.38 -0.56 10.73
C LYS A 14 3.03 -1.85 11.26
N PRO A 15 3.11 -2.93 10.45
CA PRO A 15 3.85 -4.13 10.84
C PRO A 15 5.32 -3.83 11.16
N VAL A 16 5.97 -4.63 12.00
CA VAL A 16 7.38 -4.40 12.41
C VAL A 16 8.38 -5.04 11.42
N ASP A 17 7.91 -5.84 10.47
CA ASP A 17 8.74 -6.61 9.55
C ASP A 17 9.81 -5.75 8.81
N ARG A 18 11.07 -6.17 8.88
CA ARG A 18 12.20 -5.48 8.26
C ARG A 18 12.22 -5.61 6.72
N MET A 19 11.54 -6.60 6.16
CA MET A 19 11.53 -6.87 4.71
C MET A 19 10.55 -6.00 3.92
N GLN A 20 9.75 -5.16 4.57
CA GLN A 20 8.67 -4.39 3.93
C GLN A 20 9.10 -3.51 2.76
N ASN A 21 10.32 -2.99 2.77
CA ASN A 21 10.83 -2.09 1.72
C ASN A 21 12.12 -2.61 1.09
N MET A 22 12.36 -3.92 1.16
CA MET A 22 13.53 -4.53 0.52
C MET A 22 13.37 -4.40 -1.00
N LYS A 23 14.24 -3.60 -1.63
CA LYS A 23 14.23 -3.42 -3.07
C LYS A 23 14.78 -4.68 -3.73
N THR A 24 13.93 -5.36 -4.50
CA THR A 24 14.36 -6.42 -5.41
C THR A 24 14.93 -5.83 -6.70
N PHE A 25 15.48 -6.67 -7.57
CA PHE A 25 15.92 -6.28 -8.91
C PHE A 25 14.85 -5.43 -9.62
N GLN A 26 15.29 -4.29 -10.15
CA GLN A 26 14.41 -3.37 -10.87
C GLN A 26 13.97 -4.01 -12.19
N PRO A 27 12.66 -4.10 -12.48
CA PRO A 27 12.18 -4.60 -13.76
C PRO A 27 12.57 -3.65 -14.90
N PHE A 28 12.86 -4.20 -16.08
CA PHE A 28 13.16 -3.43 -17.28
C PHE A 28 12.03 -2.45 -17.65
N GLY A 29 12.41 -1.24 -18.05
CA GLY A 29 11.49 -0.16 -18.42
C GLY A 29 11.35 0.95 -17.36
N LYS A 30 10.38 1.85 -17.56
CA LYS A 30 10.13 2.99 -16.66
C LYS A 30 9.34 2.55 -15.43
N THR A 31 9.98 1.84 -14.51
CA THR A 31 9.35 1.44 -13.24
C THR A 31 9.74 2.36 -12.09
N LYS A 32 8.80 2.63 -11.18
CA LYS A 32 9.02 3.36 -9.93
C LYS A 32 8.86 2.44 -8.73
N TRP A 33 9.72 2.59 -7.74
CA TRP A 33 9.59 1.87 -6.48
C TRP A 33 8.52 2.54 -5.61
N ILE A 34 7.48 1.81 -5.27
CA ILE A 34 6.44 2.24 -4.33
C ILE A 34 6.77 1.61 -2.96
N ARG A 35 6.87 2.45 -1.94
CA ARG A 35 7.11 2.01 -0.55
C ARG A 35 5.90 1.24 -0.02
N ALA A 36 6.14 0.34 0.94
CA ALA A 36 5.07 -0.39 1.62
C ALA A 36 4.05 0.58 2.23
N HIS A 37 2.76 0.29 2.02
CA HIS A 37 1.67 1.18 2.40
C HIS A 37 0.39 0.41 2.70
N TRP A 38 -0.50 1.05 3.45
CA TRP A 38 -1.86 0.57 3.64
C TRP A 38 -2.69 0.82 2.39
N ARG A 39 -3.31 -0.24 1.85
CA ARG A 39 -4.32 -0.18 0.81
C ARG A 39 -5.68 -0.51 1.42
N TRP A 40 -6.72 0.22 1.01
CA TRP A 40 -8.08 -0.14 1.38
C TRP A 40 -8.61 -1.18 0.40
N ASP A 41 -9.01 -2.32 0.91
CA ASP A 41 -9.76 -3.32 0.17
C ASP A 41 -11.26 -2.98 0.24
N TYR A 42 -11.86 -2.72 -0.93
CA TYR A 42 -13.27 -2.36 -1.02
C TYR A 42 -14.21 -3.57 -1.00
N ASP A 43 -13.72 -4.76 -1.32
CA ASP A 43 -14.51 -5.99 -1.28
C ASP A 43 -14.64 -6.47 0.17
N ARG A 44 -13.51 -6.53 0.90
CA ARG A 44 -13.48 -6.99 2.32
C ARG A 44 -13.69 -5.87 3.33
N HIS A 45 -13.80 -4.61 2.88
CA HIS A 45 -13.91 -3.43 3.75
C HIS A 45 -12.84 -3.41 4.85
N ALA A 46 -11.59 -3.72 4.48
CA ALA A 46 -10.48 -3.89 5.40
C ALA A 46 -9.21 -3.19 4.90
N TRP A 47 -8.31 -2.86 5.84
CA TRP A 47 -6.98 -2.38 5.50
C TRP A 47 -6.04 -3.55 5.22
N GLU A 48 -5.42 -3.54 4.05
CA GLU A 48 -4.42 -4.51 3.63
C GLU A 48 -3.03 -3.86 3.60
N TRP A 49 -2.05 -4.54 4.20
CA TRP A 49 -0.67 -4.09 4.15
C TRP A 49 -0.02 -4.57 2.86
N VAL A 50 0.37 -3.64 1.99
CA VAL A 50 1.04 -3.95 0.73
C VAL A 50 2.54 -3.73 0.92
N LEU A 51 3.34 -4.75 0.60
CA LEU A 51 4.80 -4.66 0.62
C LEU A 51 5.31 -3.71 -0.47
N GLY A 52 6.51 -3.18 -0.29
CA GLY A 52 7.15 -2.34 -1.30
C GLY A 52 7.28 -3.10 -2.61
N HIS A 53 6.86 -2.46 -3.70
CA HIS A 53 6.81 -3.10 -5.01
C HIS A 53 7.18 -2.12 -6.12
N TRP A 54 7.65 -2.67 -7.23
CA TRP A 54 7.81 -1.90 -8.46
C TRP A 54 6.45 -1.69 -9.12
N SER A 55 6.15 -0.46 -9.51
CA SER A 55 5.03 -0.12 -10.38
C SER A 55 5.58 0.29 -11.73
N LYS A 56 4.95 -0.20 -12.79
CA LYS A 56 5.08 0.40 -14.12
C LYS A 56 4.38 1.77 -14.14
#